data_AF-A0A947G9R5-F1
#
_entry.id   AF-A0A947G9R5-F1
#
_cell.length_a   1.000
_cell.length_b   1.000
_cell.length_c   1.000
_cell.angle_alpha   90.00
_cell.angle_beta   90.00
_cell.angle_gamma   90.00
#
_symmetry.space_group_name_H-M   'P 1'
#
loop_
_entity.id
_entity.type
_entity.pdbx_description
1 polymer ?
#
loop_
_entity_poly.entity_id
_entity_poly.type
_entity_poly.pdbx_seq_one_letter_code
_entity_poly.pdbx_strand_id
1 'polypeptide(L)'
;MPAAATSRRSGYEDDQLPVVVSAPKAVQREWRFVVGDGAVVAGCEYQESREGVGTDVPDGARALAMRVAEADWQAAALYVVDVGDVDGDYRVMELNPLSGADLYHCDPAAVVEAASRIAQRLFEDAAGGS
;
A
#
# COMPACT_ATOMS: atom_id res chain seq x y z
N MET A 1 3.32 -44.24 17.69
CA MET A 1 3.37 -43.27 16.58
C MET A 1 3.57 -41.89 17.21
N PRO A 2 4.75 -41.26 17.15
CA PRO A 2 4.89 -39.90 17.68
C PRO A 2 4.27 -38.91 16.69
N ALA A 3 3.55 -37.92 17.23
CA ALA A 3 2.96 -36.83 16.46
C ALA A 3 4.08 -35.99 15.81
N ALA A 4 3.91 -35.68 14.52
CA ALA A 4 4.80 -34.76 13.82
C ALA A 4 4.66 -33.37 14.44
N ALA A 5 5.73 -32.89 15.08
CA ALA A 5 5.84 -31.50 15.45
C ALA A 5 5.91 -30.67 14.17
N THR A 6 4.86 -29.89 13.90
CA THR A 6 4.87 -28.84 12.88
C THR A 6 5.84 -27.75 13.35
N SER A 7 7.11 -27.92 13.00
CA SER A 7 8.10 -26.85 13.07
C SER A 7 7.60 -25.73 12.16
N ARG A 8 7.06 -24.67 12.77
CA ARG A 8 6.92 -23.38 12.11
C ARG A 8 8.33 -22.86 11.91
N ARG A 9 8.99 -23.24 10.81
CA ARG A 9 10.20 -22.54 10.40
C ARG A 9 9.82 -21.08 10.21
N SER A 10 10.52 -20.22 10.94
CA SER A 10 10.46 -18.80 10.71
C SER A 10 10.96 -18.56 9.28
N GLY A 11 10.25 -17.79 8.45
CA GLY A 11 10.65 -17.54 7.06
C GLY A 11 12.05 -16.92 6.91
N TYR A 12 12.64 -16.46 8.01
CA TYR A 12 13.99 -15.90 8.09
C TYR A 12 15.13 -16.95 8.13
N GLU A 13 14.81 -18.25 8.20
CA GLU A 13 15.81 -19.33 8.22
C GLU A 13 16.07 -19.94 6.83
N ASP A 14 15.43 -19.39 5.78
CA ASP A 14 15.61 -19.81 4.40
C ASP A 14 16.78 -19.06 3.75
N ASP A 15 17.89 -19.76 3.51
CA ASP A 15 19.07 -19.20 2.86
C ASP A 15 18.87 -18.94 1.35
N GLN A 16 17.76 -19.39 0.78
CA GLN A 16 17.33 -19.10 -0.58
C GLN A 16 16.37 -17.90 -0.66
N LEU A 17 16.04 -17.25 0.47
CA LEU A 17 15.14 -16.10 0.48
C LEU A 17 15.69 -14.99 -0.44
N PRO A 18 14.95 -14.58 -1.49
CA PRO A 18 15.41 -13.55 -2.40
C PRO A 18 15.62 -12.22 -1.67
N VAL A 19 16.81 -11.64 -1.80
CA VAL A 19 17.13 -10.30 -1.28
C VAL A 19 17.25 -9.34 -2.45
N VAL A 20 16.42 -8.30 -2.44
CA VAL A 20 16.52 -7.19 -3.40
C VAL A 20 17.40 -6.12 -2.78
N VAL A 21 18.49 -5.76 -3.46
CA VAL A 21 19.43 -4.71 -3.02
C VAL A 21 19.41 -3.54 -3.98
N SER A 22 19.53 -2.33 -3.43
CA SER A 22 19.71 -1.11 -4.19
C SER A 22 20.79 -0.24 -3.54
N ALA A 23 21.41 0.66 -4.32
CA ALA A 23 22.24 1.70 -3.73
C ALA A 23 21.37 2.67 -2.93
N PRO A 24 21.82 3.20 -1.78
CA PRO A 24 21.07 4.17 -1.01
C PRO A 24 20.64 5.36 -1.87
N LYS A 25 19.39 5.78 -1.73
CA LYS A 25 18.79 6.94 -2.39
C LYS A 25 18.30 7.90 -1.33
N ALA A 26 18.48 9.20 -1.57
CA ALA A 26 17.96 10.22 -0.69
C ALA A 26 16.48 10.45 -1.05
N VAL A 27 15.58 10.03 -0.17
CA VAL A 27 14.15 10.28 -0.28
C VAL A 27 13.86 11.56 0.46
N GLN A 28 13.41 12.59 -0.26
CA GLN A 28 13.27 13.92 0.33
C GLN A 28 11.94 14.09 1.04
N ARG A 29 10.88 13.55 0.42
CA ARG A 29 9.49 13.59 0.89
C ARG A 29 8.78 12.36 0.40
N GLU A 30 7.78 11.92 1.15
CA GLU A 30 6.96 10.76 0.82
C GLU A 30 5.49 11.11 0.93
N TRP A 31 4.66 10.50 0.08
CA TRP A 31 3.21 10.62 0.09
C TRP A 31 2.60 9.24 0.08
N ARG A 32 1.59 9.08 0.93
CA ARG A 32 0.82 7.85 1.05
C ARG A 32 -0.49 8.00 0.31
N PHE A 33 -0.86 6.98 -0.46
CA PHE A 33 -2.13 6.90 -1.14
C PHE A 33 -2.84 5.60 -0.83
N VAL A 34 -4.16 5.67 -0.66
CA VAL A 34 -5.03 4.49 -0.60
C VAL A 34 -5.58 4.25 -1.99
N VAL A 35 -5.41 3.03 -2.50
CA VAL A 35 -5.91 2.58 -3.80
C VAL A 35 -6.95 1.51 -3.59
N GLY A 36 -8.15 1.70 -4.17
CA GLY A 36 -9.25 0.75 -4.12
C GLY A 36 -9.88 0.56 -5.49
N ASP A 37 -10.05 -0.69 -5.93
CA ASP A 37 -10.61 -1.06 -7.24
C ASP A 37 -9.98 -0.29 -8.42
N GLY A 38 -8.66 -0.14 -8.40
CA GLY A 38 -7.91 0.55 -9.46
C GLY A 38 -8.08 2.06 -9.49
N ALA A 39 -8.55 2.68 -8.40
CA ALA A 39 -8.63 4.13 -8.26
C ALA A 39 -7.96 4.62 -6.97
N VAL A 40 -7.34 5.81 -7.03
CA VAL A 40 -6.84 6.51 -5.84
C VAL A 40 -8.04 7.06 -5.06
N VAL A 41 -8.23 6.57 -3.84
CA VAL A 41 -9.34 6.91 -2.94
C VAL A 41 -8.98 8.10 -2.04
N ALA A 42 -7.76 8.08 -1.50
CA ALA A 42 -7.26 9.13 -0.62
C ALA A 42 -5.75 9.28 -0.82
N GLY A 43 -5.21 10.44 -0.43
CA GLY A 43 -3.78 10.67 -0.41
C GLY A 43 -3.42 11.76 0.59
N CYS A 44 -2.25 11.61 1.21
CA CYS A 44 -1.69 12.62 2.11
C CYS A 44 -0.16 12.54 2.07
N GLU A 45 0.50 13.57 2.60
CA GLU A 45 1.93 13.48 2.85
C GLU A 45 2.22 12.60 4.05
N TYR A 46 3.26 11.77 3.92
CA TYR A 46 3.79 10.99 5.03
C TYR A 46 4.36 11.92 6.10
N GLN A 47 4.06 11.63 7.36
CA GLN A 47 4.57 12.39 8.49
C GLN A 47 5.74 11.66 9.14
N GLU A 48 6.95 12.17 8.93
CA GLU A 48 8.13 11.69 9.68
C GLU A 48 8.07 12.12 11.16
N SER A 49 7.39 13.24 11.47
CA SER A 49 7.12 13.67 12.84
C SER A 49 5.66 14.10 13.02
N ARG A 50 5.10 13.92 14.23
CA ARG A 50 3.70 14.24 14.57
C ARG A 50 3.35 15.74 14.46
N GLU A 51 4.25 16.58 13.99
CA GLU A 51 4.03 18.00 13.73
C GLU A 51 3.69 18.22 12.26
N GLY A 52 2.42 17.94 11.93
CA GLY A 52 1.63 18.66 10.95
C GLY A 52 2.24 18.85 9.56
N VAL A 53 2.14 17.80 8.74
CA VAL A 53 2.12 17.95 7.28
C VAL A 53 0.75 17.57 6.73
N GLY A 54 0.21 18.42 5.86
CA GLY A 54 -1.20 18.46 5.48
C GLY A 54 -1.62 17.44 4.42
N THR A 55 -2.78 17.70 3.80
CA THR A 55 -3.34 16.90 2.70
C THR A 55 -2.84 17.32 1.32
N ASP A 56 -1.84 18.20 1.27
CA ASP A 56 -1.30 18.68 0.01
C ASP A 56 -0.43 17.61 -0.63
N VAL A 57 -0.72 17.29 -1.89
CA VAL A 57 -0.10 16.20 -2.63
C VAL A 57 0.29 16.76 -3.99
N PRO A 58 1.58 16.75 -4.35
CA PRO A 58 2.02 17.17 -5.67
C PRO A 58 1.36 16.35 -6.78
N ASP A 59 1.01 17.02 -7.88
CA ASP A 59 0.37 16.39 -9.04
C ASP A 59 1.18 15.22 -9.58
N GLY A 60 2.51 15.31 -9.58
CA GLY A 60 3.37 14.22 -10.06
C GLY A 60 3.33 12.97 -9.17
N ALA A 61 3.25 13.15 -7.85
CA ALA A 61 3.09 12.03 -6.92
C ALA A 61 1.72 11.36 -7.12
N ARG A 62 0.66 12.16 -7.23
CA ARG A 62 -0.70 11.67 -7.50
C ARG A 62 -0.79 10.96 -8.85
N ALA A 63 -0.19 11.52 -9.89
CA ALA A 63 -0.17 10.92 -11.23
C ALA A 63 0.55 9.57 -11.23
N LEU A 64 1.63 9.42 -10.47
CA LEU A 64 2.29 8.13 -10.31
C LEU A 64 1.38 7.12 -9.59
N ALA A 65 0.73 7.52 -8.50
CA ALA A 65 -0.21 6.66 -7.78
C ALA A 65 -1.39 6.22 -8.67
N MET A 66 -1.93 7.12 -9.50
CA MET A 66 -2.97 6.79 -10.48
C MET A 66 -2.48 5.76 -11.51
N ARG A 67 -1.25 5.92 -12.04
CA ARG A 67 -0.66 4.92 -12.94
C ARG A 67 -0.50 3.54 -12.30
N VAL A 68 -0.21 3.50 -11.00
CA VAL A 68 -0.16 2.22 -10.25
C VAL A 68 -1.57 1.65 -10.11
N ALA A 69 -2.57 2.47 -9.81
CA ALA A 69 -3.97 2.05 -9.70
C ALA A 69 -4.55 1.54 -11.03
N GLU A 70 -4.11 2.11 -12.16
CA GLU A 70 -4.55 1.74 -13.51
C GLU A 70 -3.79 0.53 -14.11
N ALA A 71 -2.79 -0.01 -13.41
CA ALA A 71 -2.00 -1.12 -13.91
C ALA A 71 -2.81 -2.42 -14.00
N ASP A 72 -2.57 -3.24 -15.04
CA ASP A 72 -3.25 -4.53 -15.24
C ASP A 72 -3.09 -5.48 -14.05
N TRP A 73 -1.92 -5.46 -13.41
CA TRP A 73 -1.66 -6.21 -12.18
C TRP A 73 -1.89 -5.31 -10.96
N GLN A 74 -2.67 -5.80 -10.00
CA GLN A 74 -2.98 -5.13 -8.74
C GLN A 74 -2.55 -6.01 -7.55
N ALA A 75 -1.97 -5.39 -6.52
CA ALA A 75 -1.53 -6.11 -5.32
C ALA A 75 -2.69 -6.70 -4.52
N ALA A 76 -3.80 -5.96 -4.44
CA ALA A 76 -5.06 -6.37 -3.82
C ALA A 76 -6.21 -5.48 -4.35
N ALA A 77 -7.45 -5.81 -4.00
CA ALA A 77 -8.59 -4.93 -4.29
C ALA A 77 -8.52 -3.58 -3.53
N LEU A 78 -7.83 -3.56 -2.38
CA LEU A 78 -7.61 -2.37 -1.56
C LEU A 78 -6.22 -2.45 -0.90
N TYR A 79 -5.38 -1.46 -1.16
CA TYR A 79 -4.01 -1.42 -0.66
C TYR A 79 -3.52 0.03 -0.55
N VAL A 80 -2.31 0.19 -0.02
CA VAL A 80 -1.63 1.46 0.13
C VAL A 80 -0.43 1.51 -0.81
N VAL A 81 -0.19 2.64 -1.47
CA VAL A 81 1.04 2.92 -2.21
C VAL A 81 1.73 4.14 -1.61
N ASP A 82 3.01 3.98 -1.30
CA ASP A 82 3.87 5.07 -0.87
C ASP A 82 4.72 5.54 -2.06
N VAL A 83 4.72 6.85 -2.29
CA VAL A 83 5.43 7.51 -3.38
C VAL A 83 6.43 8.49 -2.80
N GLY A 84 7.70 8.38 -3.19
CA GLY A 84 8.78 9.24 -2.72
C GLY A 84 9.28 10.18 -3.81
N ASP A 85 9.72 11.37 -3.41
CA ASP A 85 10.58 12.24 -4.22
C ASP A 85 12.04 11.79 -4.04
N VAL A 86 12.63 11.30 -5.13
CA VAL A 86 14.02 10.86 -5.20
C VAL A 86 14.74 11.67 -6.26
N ASP A 87 15.60 12.58 -5.83
CA ASP A 87 16.39 13.46 -6.70
C ASP A 87 15.52 14.28 -7.70
N GLY A 88 14.30 14.65 -7.32
CA GLY A 88 13.35 15.41 -8.15
C GLY A 88 12.42 14.54 -9.02
N ASP A 89 12.57 13.21 -8.96
CA ASP A 89 11.69 12.26 -9.62
C ASP A 89 10.77 11.55 -8.62
N TYR A 90 9.49 11.39 -8.96
CA TYR A 90 8.58 10.56 -8.17
C TYR A 90 8.79 9.07 -8.45
N ARG A 91 8.93 8.27 -7.37
CA ARG A 91 9.16 6.82 -7.42
C ARG A 91 8.21 6.09 -6.47
N VAL A 92 7.80 4.88 -6.84
CA VAL A 92 7.08 3.98 -5.91
C VAL A 92 8.09 3.43 -4.90
N MET A 93 7.77 3.57 -3.62
CA MET A 93 8.60 3.12 -2.51
C MET A 93 8.14 1.76 -2.00
N GLU A 94 6.85 1.63 -1.73
CA GLU A 94 6.26 0.43 -1.14
C GLU A 94 4.80 0.26 -1.54
N LEU A 95 4.37 -0.99 -1.66
CA LEU A 95 2.96 -1.38 -1.67
C LEU A 95 2.64 -2.11 -0.37
N ASN A 96 1.69 -1.56 0.38
CA ASN A 96 1.36 -2.00 1.72
C ASN A 96 -0.07 -2.59 1.78
N PRO A 97 -0.30 -3.68 2.52
CA PRO A 97 -1.66 -4.09 2.84
C PRO A 97 -2.33 -3.00 3.69
N LEU A 98 -3.59 -2.67 3.41
CA LEU A 98 -4.32 -1.65 4.18
C LEU A 98 -4.34 -1.98 5.69
N SER A 99 -4.45 -3.26 6.05
CA SER A 99 -4.49 -3.70 7.44
C SER A 99 -3.17 -3.55 8.21
N GLY A 100 -2.06 -3.37 7.49
CA GLY A 100 -0.73 -3.18 8.07
C GLY A 100 -0.22 -1.75 7.98
N ALA A 101 -1.00 -0.83 7.42
CA ALA A 101 -0.59 0.54 7.16
C ALA A 101 -1.34 1.54 8.05
N ASP A 102 -0.63 2.56 8.54
CA ASP A 102 -1.26 3.77 9.08
C ASP A 102 -1.89 4.60 7.96
N LEU A 103 -2.97 5.32 8.26
CA LEU A 103 -3.65 6.15 7.27
C LEU A 103 -3.30 7.64 7.37
N TYR A 104 -2.55 8.05 8.41
CA TYR A 104 -2.13 9.43 8.67
C TYR A 104 -3.28 10.44 8.45
N HIS A 105 -3.11 11.36 7.49
CA HIS A 105 -4.09 12.38 7.12
C HIS A 105 -4.90 12.03 5.88
N CYS A 106 -4.90 10.77 5.42
CA CYS A 106 -5.87 10.34 4.42
C CYS A 106 -7.29 10.59 4.95
N ASP A 107 -8.20 11.00 4.06
CA ASP A 107 -9.60 11.19 4.42
C ASP A 107 -10.20 9.86 4.94
N PRO A 108 -10.51 9.76 6.24
CA PRO A 108 -10.99 8.51 6.82
C PRO A 108 -12.37 8.13 6.28
N ALA A 109 -13.21 9.11 5.90
CA ALA A 109 -14.53 8.83 5.35
C ALA A 109 -14.41 8.17 3.98
N ALA A 110 -13.59 8.74 3.09
CA ALA A 110 -13.33 8.17 1.76
C ALA A 110 -12.76 6.74 1.85
N VAL A 111 -11.81 6.51 2.78
CA VAL A 111 -11.21 5.19 2.98
C VAL A 111 -12.22 4.18 3.50
N VAL A 112 -13.03 4.54 4.52
CA VAL A 112 -14.06 3.63 5.08
C VAL A 112 -15.13 3.31 4.06
N GLU A 113 -15.56 4.28 3.26
CA GLU A 113 -16.55 4.07 2.19
C GLU A 113 -16.03 3.08 1.15
N ALA A 114 -14.80 3.29 0.64
CA ALA A 114 -14.19 2.39 -0.32
C ALA A 114 -13.99 0.99 0.27
N ALA A 115 -13.48 0.88 1.49
CA ALA A 115 -13.29 -0.39 2.17
C ALA A 115 -14.60 -1.16 2.35
N SER A 116 -15.66 -0.49 2.77
CA SER A 116 -16.98 -1.10 2.97
C SER A 116 -17.55 -1.60 1.64
N ARG A 117 -17.50 -0.78 0.59
CA ARG A 117 -17.97 -1.14 -0.75
C ARG A 117 -17.22 -2.36 -1.31
N ILE A 118 -15.89 -2.35 -1.19
CA ILE A 118 -15.03 -3.43 -1.69
C ILE A 118 -15.28 -4.73 -0.89
N ALA A 119 -15.37 -4.64 0.44
CA ALA A 119 -15.65 -5.80 1.28
C ALA A 119 -17.00 -6.43 0.95
N GLN A 120 -18.04 -5.61 0.76
CA GLN A 120 -19.36 -6.10 0.38
C GLN A 120 -19.32 -6.80 -0.99
N ARG A 121 -18.72 -6.17 -2.00
CA ARG A 121 -18.57 -6.77 -3.34
C ARG A 121 -17.85 -8.11 -3.29
N LEU A 122 -16.70 -8.18 -2.60
CA LEU A 122 -15.93 -9.42 -2.48
C LEU A 122 -16.71 -10.52 -1.74
N PHE A 123 -17.51 -10.17 -0.74
CA PHE A 123 -18.38 -11.11 -0.06
C PHE A 123 -19.47 -11.66 -0.99
N GLU A 124 -20.12 -10.78 -1.75
CA GLU A 124 -21.14 -11.15 -2.73
C GLU A 124 -20.57 -12.02 -3.86
N ASP A 125 -19.39 -11.67 -4.40
CA ASP A 125 -18.68 -12.46 -5.42
C ASP A 125 -18.36 -13.87 -4.91
N ALA A 126 -17.90 -13.98 -3.66
CA ALA A 126 -17.60 -15.26 -3.02
C ALA A 126 -18.88 -16.08 -2.73
N ALA A 127 -20.00 -15.43 -2.42
CA ALA A 127 -21.27 -16.09 -2.14
C ALA A 127 -22.05 -16.47 -3.41
N GLY A 128 -21.91 -15.69 -4.49
CA GLY A 128 -22.59 -15.88 -5.77
C GLY A 128 -21.89 -16.83 -6.74
N GLY A 129 -20.62 -17.18 -6.48
CA GLY A 129 -19.85 -18.17 -7.24
C GLY A 129 -20.15 -19.63 -6.85
N SER A 130 -21.44 -20.03 -6.83
CA SER A 130 -21.89 -21.42 -6.70
C SER A 130 -22.41 -21.97 -8.03
#